data_AF-A0A972HBR0-F1
#
_entry.id   AF-A0A972HBR0-F1
#
_cell.length_a   1.000
_cell.length_b   1.000
_cell.length_c   1.000
_cell.angle_alpha   90.00
_cell.angle_beta   90.00
_cell.angle_gamma   90.00
#
_symmetry.space_group_name_H-M   'P 1'
#
loop_
_entity.id
_entity.type
_entity.pdbx_description
1 polymer ?
#
loop_
_entity_poly.entity_id
_entity_poly.type
_entity_poly.pdbx_seq_one_letter_code
_entity_poly.pdbx_strand_id
1 'polypeptide(L)'
;MQEPDHDAAARAVYDHSAAKFVAAIGTEVSSQFEAPLDRAVLLAFAESILAVGSGPVLDVGCGPGRIAAFLAERGIEASGVDIAPQMIAEARLAHPDLVFEVGTLT
;
A
#
# COMPACT_ATOMS: atom_id res chain seq x y z
N MET A 1 5.91 29.75 -18.44
CA MET A 1 6.61 28.96 -17.41
C MET A 1 5.71 27.79 -17.14
N GLN A 2 6.06 26.58 -17.59
CA GLN A 2 5.28 25.38 -17.30
C GLN A 2 5.52 25.02 -15.83
N GLU A 3 4.46 24.74 -15.08
CA GLU A 3 4.59 24.16 -13.75
C GLU A 3 5.37 22.84 -13.83
N PRO A 4 6.25 22.55 -12.86
CA PRO A 4 6.95 21.28 -12.81
C PRO A 4 5.96 20.13 -12.66
N ASP A 5 6.19 19.06 -13.42
CA ASP A 5 5.42 17.82 -13.32
C ASP A 5 5.81 17.08 -12.02
N HIS A 6 5.05 17.37 -10.97
CA HIS A 6 5.27 16.82 -9.63
C HIS A 6 5.04 15.30 -9.58
N ASP A 7 4.12 14.79 -10.39
CA ASP A 7 3.79 13.36 -10.46
C ASP A 7 4.93 12.57 -11.11
N ALA A 8 5.49 13.07 -12.21
CA ALA A 8 6.66 12.46 -12.84
C ALA A 8 7.88 12.46 -11.93
N ALA A 9 8.11 13.54 -11.19
CA ALA A 9 9.22 13.63 -10.24
C ALA A 9 9.05 12.64 -9.07
N ALA A 10 7.85 12.55 -8.48
CA ALA A 10 7.55 11.61 -7.41
C ALA A 10 7.74 10.16 -7.88
N ARG A 11 7.17 9.81 -9.04
CA ARG A 11 7.31 8.47 -9.63
C ARG A 11 8.76 8.06 -9.82
N ALA A 12 9.60 8.93 -10.38
CA ALA A 12 11.01 8.63 -10.63
C ALA A 12 11.79 8.31 -9.33
N VAL A 13 11.47 8.97 -8.22
CA VAL A 13 12.11 8.72 -6.91
C VAL A 13 11.71 7.34 -6.37
N TYR A 14 10.42 7.02 -6.41
CA TYR A 14 9.92 5.76 -5.87
C TYR A 14 10.28 4.56 -6.75
N ASP A 15 10.25 4.69 -8.07
CA ASP A 15 10.70 3.63 -8.99
C ASP A 15 12.18 3.30 -8.78
N HIS A 16 13.06 4.28 -8.55
CA HIS A 16 14.47 3.99 -8.28
C HIS A 16 14.70 3.28 -6.94
N SER A 17 13.76 3.39 -6.01
CA SER A 17 13.94 2.97 -4.62
C SER A 17 13.12 1.73 -4.24
N ALA A 18 12.19 1.28 -5.09
CA ALA A 18 11.24 0.21 -4.79
C ALA A 18 11.93 -1.08 -4.32
N ALA A 19 12.89 -1.60 -5.10
CA ALA A 19 13.61 -2.83 -4.73
C ALA A 19 14.35 -2.70 -3.38
N LYS A 20 14.92 -1.52 -3.09
CA LYS A 20 15.59 -1.28 -1.79
C LYS A 20 14.59 -1.22 -0.65
N PHE A 21 13.44 -0.58 -0.87
CA PHE A 21 12.37 -0.52 0.11
C PHE A 21 11.85 -1.91 0.44
N VAL A 22 11.50 -2.71 -0.57
CA VAL A 22 11.01 -4.08 -0.38
C VAL A 22 12.05 -4.95 0.31
N ALA A 23 13.33 -4.87 -0.07
CA ALA A 23 14.38 -5.61 0.60
C ALA A 23 14.58 -5.18 2.07
N ALA A 24 14.41 -3.89 2.38
CA ALA A 24 14.64 -3.36 3.70
C ALA A 24 13.46 -3.59 4.65
N ILE A 25 12.22 -3.46 4.15
CA ILE A 25 10.99 -3.39 4.95
C ILE A 25 10.09 -4.61 4.72
N GLY A 26 10.14 -5.24 3.54
CA GLY A 26 9.32 -6.40 3.17
C GLY A 26 7.91 -6.03 2.71
N THR A 27 7.07 -7.06 2.54
CA THR A 27 5.71 -6.95 1.98
C THR A 27 4.60 -7.18 2.99
N GLU A 28 4.94 -7.42 4.26
CA GLU A 28 3.99 -7.65 5.35
C GLU A 28 4.14 -6.66 6.50
N VAL A 29 3.01 -6.22 7.06
CA VAL A 29 2.99 -5.50 8.35
C VAL A 29 3.50 -6.42 9.45
N SER A 30 4.53 -6.00 10.19
CA SER A 30 5.15 -6.83 11.23
C SER A 30 5.71 -6.01 12.39
N SER A 31 5.95 -6.65 13.52
CA SER A 31 6.58 -5.96 14.66
C SER A 31 8.05 -5.60 14.45
N GLN A 32 8.66 -6.05 13.34
CA GLN A 32 10.04 -5.73 13.00
C GLN A 32 10.19 -4.30 12.48
N PHE A 33 9.15 -3.76 11.84
CA PHE A 33 9.20 -2.46 11.15
C PHE A 33 8.20 -1.46 11.70
N GLU A 34 6.98 -1.88 12.01
CA GLU A 34 5.96 -1.00 12.57
C GLU A 34 6.11 -0.87 14.08
N ALA A 35 5.96 0.35 14.61
CA ALA A 35 5.88 0.55 16.06
C ALA A 35 4.58 -0.07 16.61
N PRO A 36 4.51 -0.41 17.91
CA PRO A 36 3.29 -0.95 18.50
C PRO A 36 2.05 -0.09 18.28
N LEU A 37 2.20 1.24 18.33
CA LEU A 37 1.10 2.17 18.09
C LEU A 37 0.60 2.13 16.65
N ASP A 38 1.50 2.07 15.66
CA ASP A 38 1.13 2.02 14.24
C ASP A 38 0.26 0.78 13.95
N ARG A 39 0.68 -0.39 14.46
CA ARG A 39 -0.10 -1.63 14.33
C ARG A 39 -1.45 -1.55 15.04
N ALA A 40 -1.50 -0.92 16.21
CA ALA A 40 -2.75 -0.73 16.95
C ALA A 40 -3.73 0.17 16.19
N VAL A 41 -3.24 1.21 15.51
CA VAL A 41 -4.07 2.08 14.65
C VAL A 41 -4.64 1.28 13.47
N LEU A 42 -3.83 0.45 12.80
CA LEU A 42 -4.31 -0.39 11.70
C LEU A 42 -5.38 -1.40 12.17
N LEU A 43 -5.20 -1.98 13.36
CA LEU A 43 -6.20 -2.88 13.96
C LEU A 43 -7.50 -2.14 14.28
N ALA A 44 -7.40 -0.97 14.94
CA ALA A 44 -8.58 -0.16 15.28
C ALA A 44 -9.33 0.31 14.03
N PHE A 45 -8.61 0.62 12.95
CA PHE A 45 -9.20 0.94 11.65
C PHE A 45 -9.95 -0.28 11.08
N ALA A 46 -9.33 -1.46 11.07
CA ALA A 46 -9.97 -2.68 10.57
C ALA A 46 -11.26 -3.02 11.35
N GLU A 47 -11.22 -2.93 12.68
CA GLU A 47 -12.39 -3.12 13.55
C GLU A 47 -13.51 -2.12 13.22
N SER A 48 -13.16 -0.86 12.96
CA SER A 48 -14.13 0.18 12.59
C SER A 48 -14.82 -0.10 11.26
N ILE A 49 -14.09 -0.60 10.26
CA ILE A 49 -14.65 -0.99 8.95
C ILE A 49 -15.59 -2.19 9.08
N LEU A 50 -15.20 -3.20 9.86
CA LEU A 50 -16.02 -4.39 10.08
C LEU A 50 -17.31 -4.05 10.85
N ALA A 51 -17.25 -3.12 11.80
CA ALA A 51 -18.41 -2.70 12.59
C ALA A 51 -19.52 -2.03 11.75
N VAL A 52 -19.18 -1.41 10.62
CA VAL A 52 -20.15 -0.75 9.72
C VAL A 52 -20.62 -1.62 8.55
N GLY A 53 -20.19 -2.90 8.50
CA GLY A 53 -20.67 -3.86 7.50
C GLY A 53 -19.73 -4.12 6.32
N SER A 54 -18.42 -3.88 6.47
CA SER A 54 -17.37 -4.29 5.52
C SER A 54 -17.52 -3.68 4.12
N GLY A 55 -17.16 -2.40 3.99
CA GLY A 55 -17.01 -1.76 2.67
C GLY A 55 -15.62 -2.00 2.06
N PRO A 56 -15.49 -1.91 0.72
CA PRO A 56 -14.19 -1.99 0.07
C PRO A 56 -13.28 -0.84 0.50
N VAL A 57 -12.00 -1.14 0.72
CA VAL A 57 -10.95 -0.18 1.07
C VAL A 57 -9.96 -0.05 -0.08
N LEU A 58 -9.64 1.20 -0.43
CA LEU A 58 -8.54 1.52 -1.33
C LEU A 58 -7.36 2.07 -0.52
N ASP A 59 -6.24 1.35 -0.54
CA ASP A 59 -4.95 1.80 -0.02
C ASP A 59 -4.25 2.67 -1.07
N VAL A 60 -4.00 3.93 -0.73
CA VAL A 60 -3.50 4.95 -1.65
C VAL A 60 -2.05 5.26 -1.35
N GLY A 61 -1.17 5.07 -2.34
CA GLY A 61 0.27 4.98 -2.09
C GLY A 61 0.62 3.65 -1.43
N CYS A 62 0.01 2.56 -1.92
CA CYS A 62 0.05 1.25 -1.27
C CYS A 62 1.45 0.61 -1.22
N GLY A 63 2.41 1.14 -1.99
CA GLY A 63 3.74 0.56 -2.12
C GLY A 63 3.65 -0.92 -2.53
N PRO A 64 4.38 -1.83 -1.84
CA PRO A 64 4.32 -3.26 -2.13
C PRO A 64 3.09 -3.97 -1.50
N GLY A 65 2.03 -3.25 -1.16
CA GLY A 65 0.74 -3.82 -0.78
C GLY A 65 0.58 -4.25 0.68
N ARG A 66 1.48 -3.83 1.58
CA ARG A 66 1.53 -4.26 3.00
C ARG A 66 0.20 -4.05 3.74
N ILE A 67 -0.38 -2.86 3.61
CA ILE A 67 -1.59 -2.49 4.37
C ILE A 67 -2.83 -3.14 3.74
N ALA A 68 -2.94 -3.11 2.42
CA ALA A 68 -4.01 -3.83 1.71
C ALA A 68 -4.05 -5.33 2.10
N ALA A 69 -2.90 -5.99 2.13
CA ALA A 69 -2.80 -7.39 2.57
C ALA A 69 -3.21 -7.58 4.03
N PHE A 70 -2.70 -6.74 4.93
CA PHE A 70 -3.08 -6.75 6.33
C PHE A 70 -4.61 -6.66 6.54
N LEU A 71 -5.29 -5.83 5.76
CA LEU A 71 -6.75 -5.70 5.81
C LEU A 71 -7.46 -6.92 5.20
N ALA A 72 -6.96 -7.43 4.08
CA ALA A 72 -7.51 -8.63 3.42
C ALA A 72 -7.49 -9.88 4.31
N GLU A 73 -6.38 -10.11 5.04
CA GLU A 73 -6.27 -11.20 6.02
C GLU A 73 -7.35 -11.16 7.12
N ARG A 74 -7.95 -9.98 7.34
CA ARG A 74 -9.01 -9.74 8.34
C ARG A 74 -10.41 -9.75 7.73
N GLY A 75 -10.54 -10.18 6.48
CA GLY A 75 -11.82 -10.30 5.78
C GLY A 75 -12.36 -8.99 5.23
N ILE A 76 -11.51 -7.96 5.10
CA ILE A 76 -11.87 -6.70 4.48
C ILE A 76 -11.48 -6.76 3.00
N GLU A 77 -12.41 -6.47 2.10
CA GLU A 77 -12.09 -6.31 0.68
C GLU A 77 -11.17 -5.09 0.52
N ALA A 78 -9.93 -5.32 0.12
CA ALA A 78 -8.92 -4.29 -0.01
C ALA A 78 -8.23 -4.35 -1.37
N SER A 79 -7.93 -3.18 -1.91
CA SER A 79 -7.17 -2.98 -3.14
C SER A 79 -6.15 -1.86 -2.94
N GLY A 80 -5.17 -1.75 -3.82
CA GLY A 80 -4.13 -0.73 -3.72
C GLY A 80 -3.86 0.02 -5.01
N VAL A 81 -3.53 1.30 -4.88
CA VAL A 81 -3.02 2.12 -5.97
C VAL A 81 -1.70 2.77 -5.56
N ASP A 82 -0.74 2.77 -6.47
CA ASP A 82 0.54 3.45 -6.29
C ASP A 82 0.98 4.06 -7.62
N ILE A 83 1.67 5.19 -7.54
CA ILE A 83 2.18 5.87 -8.73
C ILE A 83 3.35 5.09 -9.35
N ALA A 84 4.14 4.37 -8.55
CA ALA A 84 5.34 3.66 -8.97
C ALA A 84 5.02 2.26 -9.54
N PRO A 85 5.20 2.01 -10.85
CA PRO A 85 4.96 0.70 -11.45
C PRO A 85 5.77 -0.43 -10.80
N GLN A 86 6.98 -0.14 -10.31
CA GLN A 86 7.78 -1.16 -9.63
C GLN A 86 7.17 -1.58 -8.29
N MET A 87 6.58 -0.66 -7.53
CA MET A 87 5.87 -1.00 -6.29
C MET A 87 4.68 -1.92 -6.56
N ILE A 88 3.90 -1.61 -7.61
CA ILE A 88 2.75 -2.43 -8.00
C ILE A 88 3.18 -3.81 -8.50
N ALA A 89 4.32 -3.92 -9.20
CA ALA A 89 4.87 -5.22 -9.59
C ALA A 89 5.22 -6.09 -8.37
N GLU A 90 5.86 -5.51 -7.36
CA GLU A 90 6.19 -6.20 -6.10
C GLU A 90 4.93 -6.57 -5.30
N ALA A 91 3.93 -5.67 -5.24
CA ALA A 91 2.66 -5.92 -4.58
C ALA A 91 1.92 -7.12 -5.20
N ARG A 92 1.82 -7.17 -6.53
CA ARG A 92 1.18 -8.29 -7.25
C ARG A 92 1.95 -9.60 -7.10
N LEU A 93 3.28 -9.54 -6.96
CA LEU A 93 4.10 -10.72 -6.74
C LEU A 93 3.89 -11.30 -5.34
N ALA A 94 3.86 -10.44 -4.32
CA ALA A 94 3.69 -10.84 -2.93
C ALA A 94 2.25 -11.28 -2.62
N HIS A 95 1.27 -10.59 -3.22
CA HIS A 95 -0.14 -10.70 -2.88
C HIS A 95 -0.98 -10.99 -4.14
N PRO A 96 -0.84 -12.17 -4.77
CA PRO A 96 -1.42 -12.47 -6.07
C PRO A 96 -2.96 -12.50 -6.08
N ASP A 97 -3.59 -12.65 -4.91
CA ASP A 97 -5.04 -12.69 -4.76
C ASP A 97 -5.68 -11.30 -4.58
N LEU A 98 -4.87 -10.23 -4.51
CA LEU A 98 -5.34 -8.86 -4.33
C LEU A 98 -5.18 -8.01 -5.59
N VAL A 99 -5.99 -6.95 -5.69
CA VAL A 99 -6.01 -6.04 -6.83
C VAL A 99 -5.11 -4.83 -6.56
N PHE A 100 -4.14 -4.61 -7.45
CA PHE A 100 -3.24 -3.46 -7.41
C PHE A 100 -3.15 -2.79 -8.77
N GLU A 101 -3.19 -1.46 -8.80
CA GLU A 101 -3.14 -0.67 -10.02
C GLU A 101 -2.11 0.47 -9.95
N VAL A 102 -1.55 0.81 -11.11
CA VAL A 102 -0.74 2.02 -11.23
C VAL A 102 -1.68 3.20 -11.43
N GLY A 103 -1.60 4.22 -10.58
CA GLY A 103 -2.48 5.37 -10.66
C GLY A 103 -1.94 6.62 -9.99
N THR A 104 -2.54 7.75 -10.32
CA THR A 104 -2.33 9.04 -9.64
C THR A 104 -3.63 9.49 -8.98
N LEU A 105 -3.53 10.48 -8.09
CA LEU A 105 -4.66 11.05 -7.34
C LEU A 105 -5.19 12.36 -7.95
N THR A 106 -4.72 12.69 -9.16
CA THR A 106 -5.00 13.93 -9.88
C THR A 106 -5.79 13.70 -11.16
#